data_AF-A0A951FAB0-F1
#
_entry.id   AF-A0A951FAB0-F1
#
_cell.length_a   1.000
_cell.length_b   1.000
_cell.length_c   1.000
_cell.angle_alpha   90.00
_cell.angle_beta   90.00
_cell.angle_gamma   90.00
#
_symmetry.space_group_name_H-M   'P 1'
#
loop_
_entity.id
_entity.type
_entity.pdbx_description
1 polymer ?
#
loop_
_entity_poly.entity_id
_entity_poly.type
_entity_poly.pdbx_seq_one_letter_code
_entity_poly.pdbx_strand_id
1 'polypeptide(L)'
;MTSTPAPQPGRPHEPSQMRIAPGLASILTRRQIGIFPAFRAAMLEDASRELALRGANWLGRDVDDFGVMLTEMFAYVCDVLAFYDGLIAGESYLRSAARLSNVRKLTGLIGYLPRPAVAAQVDLALSLEGRLPVPVPAGTAFRSASFAGPDGDEKPQVFTALAGGSFYPLRARFTLLPLPTTKLAGANNSTLLTQSLTCTRGSVTLKAGDPALVRTSSGYAAALVESVDSDEDAVGNPISRVNFKDTLELSGGTALSNTALQRPTGSAFVNLYHYIYSPNEKPAGYYYRGVVLDALYRSIKTGDVVLIRKGEHVRWFTVERVDTYSWTVQSSQTITTKIDSATNANDATSTTTVPAVTMPLTRLTFVQEWNGNAQRAPQDTESWDLYDTDDMTVYFGMSAAGKLFGEAKATISPNDPLRVREKVEAVAPEAEPERFILRDRDENAISVDGALSTNGTLTVSNADAWDRDLTPPVTVYGAIVRATRGEKVGNELLGVGDGSMPNQTFKLKKKPLTYLSAADAESGVQSTLEIYVDGVKWREVPRFYGRKPDERIYIVRQDDQSDSWITFGDGVRGMRLASGARVVASYFFGAGKAAPPARSVTQMVTPVK
;
A
#
# COMPACT_ATOMS: atom_id res chain seq x y z
N MET A 1 -41.36 -59.00 -13.29
CA MET A 1 -40.88 -58.11 -12.23
C MET A 1 -41.78 -58.31 -11.03
N THR A 2 -41.42 -59.22 -10.13
CA THR A 2 -42.11 -59.40 -8.84
C THR A 2 -41.76 -58.19 -7.98
N SER A 3 -42.77 -57.40 -7.62
CA SER A 3 -42.62 -56.25 -6.74
C SER A 3 -42.13 -56.72 -5.38
N THR A 4 -40.93 -56.30 -4.98
CA THR A 4 -40.47 -56.41 -3.60
C THR A 4 -41.47 -55.67 -2.72
N PRO A 5 -42.04 -56.29 -1.67
CA PRO A 5 -42.99 -55.60 -0.80
C PRO A 5 -42.34 -54.37 -0.17
N ALA A 6 -43.13 -53.31 0.03
CA ALA A 6 -42.67 -52.11 0.68
C ALA A 6 -42.11 -52.44 2.10
N PRO A 7 -40.99 -51.82 2.51
CA PRO A 7 -40.37 -52.12 3.80
C PRO A 7 -41.36 -51.83 4.94
N GLN A 8 -41.60 -52.83 5.79
CA GLN A 8 -42.42 -52.62 6.99
C GLN A 8 -41.68 -51.69 7.96
N PRO A 9 -42.31 -50.63 8.49
CA PRO A 9 -41.69 -49.75 9.46
C PRO A 9 -41.32 -50.56 10.71
N GLY A 10 -40.03 -50.55 11.06
CA GLY A 10 -39.52 -51.22 12.26
C GLY A 10 -38.89 -52.60 12.06
N ARG A 11 -38.87 -53.17 10.84
CA ARG A 11 -38.07 -54.37 10.53
C ARG A 11 -36.69 -53.99 9.96
N PRO A 12 -35.63 -54.79 10.20
CA PRO A 12 -34.40 -54.68 9.44
C PRO A 12 -34.72 -54.91 7.95
N HIS A 13 -34.12 -54.10 7.09
CA HIS A 13 -34.25 -54.27 5.65
C HIS A 13 -33.60 -55.58 5.22
N GLU A 14 -34.25 -56.33 4.32
CA GLU A 14 -33.61 -57.47 3.67
C GLU A 14 -32.35 -56.99 2.93
N PRO A 15 -31.29 -57.83 2.82
CA PRO A 15 -30.11 -57.50 2.03
C PRO A 15 -30.51 -57.30 0.56
N SER A 16 -30.81 -56.07 0.17
CA SER A 16 -31.19 -55.76 -1.20
C SER A 16 -30.00 -55.99 -2.14
N GLN A 17 -30.26 -56.36 -3.41
CA GLN A 17 -29.22 -56.46 -4.43
C GLN A 17 -28.37 -55.18 -4.44
N MET A 18 -27.04 -55.32 -4.54
CA MET A 18 -26.08 -54.20 -4.57
C MET A 18 -26.32 -53.27 -5.76
N ARG A 19 -27.30 -52.37 -5.66
CA ARG A 19 -27.57 -51.28 -6.59
C ARG A 19 -27.19 -49.96 -5.92
N ILE A 20 -25.91 -49.65 -5.96
CA ILE A 20 -25.36 -48.41 -5.41
C ILE A 20 -25.42 -47.37 -6.54
N ALA A 21 -26.42 -46.50 -6.47
CA ALA A 21 -26.57 -45.42 -7.43
C ALA A 21 -25.35 -44.47 -7.35
N PRO A 22 -24.85 -43.96 -8.49
CA PRO A 22 -23.78 -42.97 -8.48
C PRO A 22 -24.26 -41.67 -7.77
N GLY A 23 -23.37 -41.01 -7.04
CA GLY A 23 -23.64 -39.69 -6.47
C GLY A 23 -24.40 -39.67 -5.13
N LEU A 24 -24.49 -40.78 -4.40
CA LEU A 24 -25.04 -40.78 -3.05
C LEU A 24 -24.14 -39.97 -2.08
N ALA A 25 -24.77 -39.11 -1.27
CA ALA A 25 -24.07 -38.33 -0.23
C ALA A 25 -23.77 -39.15 1.03
N SER A 26 -24.52 -40.24 1.25
CA SER A 26 -24.28 -41.21 2.31
C SER A 26 -24.73 -42.59 1.86
N ILE A 27 -23.90 -43.60 2.14
CA ILE A 27 -24.18 -45.02 1.91
C ILE A 27 -24.56 -45.71 3.24
N LEU A 28 -24.24 -45.06 4.37
CA LEU A 28 -24.49 -45.55 5.74
C LEU A 28 -25.96 -45.94 5.94
N THR A 29 -26.88 -45.06 5.54
CA THR A 29 -28.33 -45.25 5.72
C THR A 29 -28.93 -46.37 4.87
N ARG A 30 -28.21 -46.92 3.89
CA ARG A 30 -28.66 -48.07 3.10
C ARG A 30 -28.00 -49.39 3.49
N ARG A 31 -26.86 -49.34 4.18
CA ARG A 31 -26.07 -50.52 4.56
C ARG A 31 -26.25 -50.92 6.01
N GLN A 32 -26.56 -49.97 6.88
CA GLN A 32 -27.09 -50.30 8.19
C GLN A 32 -28.52 -50.83 8.01
N ILE A 33 -28.64 -52.15 7.89
CA ILE A 33 -29.92 -52.81 7.60
C ILE A 33 -30.93 -52.69 8.74
N GLY A 34 -30.48 -52.42 9.98
CA GLY A 34 -31.35 -52.22 11.13
C GLY A 34 -30.58 -51.70 12.34
N ILE A 35 -31.33 -51.37 13.40
CA ILE A 35 -30.84 -51.02 14.74
C ILE A 35 -31.41 -52.02 15.75
N PHE A 36 -30.89 -52.06 16.98
CA PHE A 36 -31.30 -53.02 18.01
C PHE A 36 -32.82 -53.24 18.11
N PRO A 37 -33.68 -52.20 18.23
CA PRO A 37 -35.13 -52.42 18.32
C PRO A 37 -35.73 -53.13 17.12
N ALA A 38 -35.19 -52.89 15.92
CA ALA A 38 -35.64 -53.51 14.69
C ALA A 38 -35.24 -54.98 14.63
N PHE A 39 -33.98 -55.30 14.94
CA PHE A 39 -33.52 -56.69 15.00
C PHE A 39 -34.27 -57.50 16.05
N ARG A 40 -34.44 -56.93 17.25
CA ARG A 40 -35.22 -57.55 18.33
C ARG A 40 -36.65 -57.84 17.89
N ALA A 41 -37.34 -56.86 17.32
CA ALA A 41 -38.72 -57.03 16.85
C ALA A 41 -38.82 -58.12 15.77
N ALA A 42 -37.91 -58.10 14.79
CA ALA A 42 -37.89 -59.10 13.72
C ALA A 42 -37.63 -60.52 14.24
N MET A 43 -36.64 -60.68 15.13
CA MET A 43 -36.30 -61.99 15.70
C MET A 43 -37.42 -62.54 16.58
N LEU A 44 -38.07 -61.71 17.41
CA LEU A 44 -39.22 -62.14 18.21
C LEU A 44 -40.42 -62.49 17.33
N GLU A 45 -40.65 -61.74 16.24
CA GLU A 45 -41.71 -62.06 15.29
C GLU A 45 -41.44 -63.37 14.55
N ASP A 46 -40.22 -63.60 14.07
CA ASP A 46 -39.84 -64.84 13.38
C ASP A 46 -39.87 -66.03 14.34
N ALA A 47 -39.39 -65.87 15.58
CA ALA A 47 -39.47 -66.89 16.61
C ALA A 47 -40.93 -67.21 16.99
N SER A 48 -41.83 -66.22 16.94
CA SER A 48 -43.26 -66.46 17.12
C SER A 48 -43.90 -67.27 15.98
N ARG A 49 -43.24 -67.43 14.83
CA ARG A 49 -43.73 -68.25 13.69
C ARG A 49 -43.16 -69.67 13.71
N GLU A 50 -42.13 -69.92 14.51
CA GLU A 50 -41.48 -71.22 14.60
C GLU A 50 -42.36 -72.25 15.32
N LEU A 51 -42.58 -73.38 14.65
CA LEU A 51 -43.53 -74.42 15.10
C LEU A 51 -43.06 -75.08 16.40
N ALA A 52 -41.74 -75.23 16.57
CA ALA A 52 -41.13 -75.81 17.76
C ALA A 52 -41.35 -74.95 19.02
N LEU A 53 -41.22 -73.62 18.88
CA LEU A 53 -41.41 -72.67 19.98
C LEU A 53 -42.90 -72.50 20.33
N ARG A 54 -43.78 -72.50 19.32
CA ARG A 54 -45.24 -72.53 19.52
C ARG A 54 -45.70 -73.82 20.21
N GLY A 55 -45.15 -74.97 19.80
CA GLY A 55 -45.42 -76.27 20.42
C GLY A 55 -44.99 -76.34 21.89
N ALA A 56 -43.94 -75.60 22.26
CA ALA A 56 -43.49 -75.40 23.63
C ALA A 56 -44.22 -74.28 24.39
N ASN A 57 -45.25 -73.66 23.79
CA ASN A 57 -46.06 -72.58 24.35
C ASN A 57 -45.25 -71.33 24.77
N TRP A 58 -44.10 -71.09 24.14
CA TRP A 58 -43.28 -69.90 24.40
C TRP A 58 -43.85 -68.69 23.66
N LEU A 59 -44.23 -67.66 24.41
CA LEU A 59 -44.88 -66.46 23.87
C LEU A 59 -43.95 -65.24 23.78
N GLY A 60 -42.79 -65.27 24.47
CA GLY A 60 -41.77 -64.20 24.41
C GLY A 60 -42.27 -62.83 24.86
N ARG A 61 -43.24 -62.78 25.78
CA ARG A 61 -43.87 -61.54 26.29
C ARG A 61 -43.47 -61.16 27.71
N ASP A 62 -42.80 -62.07 28.42
CA ASP A 62 -42.37 -61.85 29.79
C ASP A 62 -41.05 -61.08 29.81
N VAL A 63 -40.91 -60.18 30.78
CA VAL A 63 -39.73 -59.32 30.96
C VAL A 63 -38.56 -60.11 31.53
N ASP A 64 -38.84 -61.18 32.28
CA ASP A 64 -37.82 -62.06 32.89
C ASP A 64 -37.54 -63.34 32.04
N ASP A 65 -37.93 -63.33 30.77
CA ASP A 65 -37.79 -64.49 29.87
C ASP A 65 -36.35 -64.65 29.35
N PHE A 66 -35.71 -65.76 29.71
CA PHE A 66 -34.36 -66.09 29.26
C PHE A 66 -34.23 -66.19 27.72
N GLY A 67 -35.27 -66.63 27.02
CA GLY A 67 -35.29 -66.68 25.56
C GLY A 67 -35.36 -65.29 24.95
N VAL A 68 -36.09 -64.35 25.58
CA VAL A 68 -36.11 -62.94 25.18
C VAL A 68 -34.74 -62.31 25.44
N MET A 69 -34.13 -62.56 26.59
CA MET A 69 -32.78 -62.09 26.91
C MET A 69 -31.74 -62.57 25.88
N LEU A 70 -31.75 -63.86 25.51
CA LEU A 70 -30.86 -64.40 24.45
C LEU A 70 -31.10 -63.73 23.09
N THR A 71 -32.37 -63.51 22.74
CA THR A 71 -32.75 -62.82 21.51
C THR A 71 -32.26 -61.38 21.49
N GLU A 72 -32.35 -60.68 22.63
CA GLU A 72 -31.84 -59.31 22.78
C GLU A 72 -30.30 -59.28 22.70
N MET A 73 -29.60 -60.22 23.33
CA MET A 73 -28.14 -60.33 23.20
C MET A 73 -27.71 -60.50 21.74
N PHE A 74 -28.42 -61.34 20.98
CA PHE A 74 -28.12 -61.54 19.56
C PHE A 74 -28.52 -60.33 18.70
N ALA A 75 -29.65 -59.68 19.00
CA ALA A 75 -30.05 -58.43 18.36
C ALA A 75 -29.01 -57.32 18.54
N TYR A 76 -28.36 -57.26 19.71
CA TYR A 76 -27.24 -56.34 19.95
C TYR A 76 -26.03 -56.64 19.06
N VAL A 77 -25.65 -57.92 18.91
CA VAL A 77 -24.58 -58.32 17.99
C VAL A 77 -24.92 -57.91 16.55
N CYS A 78 -26.16 -58.13 16.11
CA CYS A 78 -26.61 -57.72 14.79
C CYS A 78 -26.56 -56.21 14.57
N ASP A 79 -26.92 -55.40 15.58
CA ASP A 79 -26.82 -53.93 15.50
C ASP A 79 -25.36 -53.48 15.32
N VAL A 80 -24.44 -54.00 16.14
CA VAL A 80 -23.01 -53.68 16.06
C VAL A 80 -22.44 -54.05 14.68
N LEU A 81 -22.77 -55.24 14.16
CA LEU A 81 -22.32 -55.67 12.83
C LEU A 81 -22.92 -54.79 11.71
N ALA A 82 -24.22 -54.47 11.79
CA ALA A 82 -24.87 -53.60 10.81
C ALA A 82 -24.29 -52.18 10.81
N PHE A 83 -23.92 -51.65 11.97
CA PHE A 83 -23.23 -50.38 12.10
C PHE A 83 -21.84 -50.42 11.42
N TYR A 84 -21.02 -51.43 11.68
CA TYR A 84 -19.69 -51.54 11.08
C TYR A 84 -19.73 -51.82 9.56
N ASP A 85 -20.68 -52.63 9.08
CA ASP A 85 -20.86 -52.82 7.62
C ASP A 85 -21.23 -51.49 6.94
N GLY A 86 -22.14 -50.72 7.56
CA GLY A 86 -22.45 -49.36 7.15
C GLY A 86 -21.20 -48.49 7.07
N LEU A 87 -20.39 -48.47 8.13
CA LEU A 87 -19.19 -47.64 8.22
C LEU A 87 -18.15 -48.00 7.16
N ILE A 88 -17.87 -49.29 6.98
CA ILE A 88 -16.93 -49.79 5.96
C ILE A 88 -17.42 -49.44 4.56
N ALA A 89 -18.72 -49.62 4.29
CA ALA A 89 -19.31 -49.27 3.01
C ALA A 89 -19.24 -47.75 2.75
N GLY A 90 -19.49 -46.92 3.77
CA GLY A 90 -19.36 -45.47 3.69
C GLY A 90 -17.93 -45.03 3.33
N GLU A 91 -16.92 -45.67 3.90
CA GLU A 91 -15.51 -45.39 3.63
C GLU A 91 -14.99 -45.94 2.29
N SER A 92 -15.75 -46.80 1.61
CA SER A 92 -15.35 -47.44 0.35
C SER A 92 -15.61 -46.58 -0.90
N TYR A 93 -16.31 -45.45 -0.77
CA TYR A 93 -16.67 -44.57 -1.89
C TYR A 93 -16.18 -43.14 -1.66
N LEU A 94 -15.66 -42.51 -2.72
CA LEU A 94 -15.01 -41.20 -2.63
C LEU A 94 -15.92 -40.10 -2.04
N ARG A 95 -17.21 -40.13 -2.35
CA ARG A 95 -18.17 -39.10 -1.91
C ARG A 95 -18.63 -39.28 -0.45
N SER A 96 -18.59 -40.50 0.08
CA SER A 96 -19.06 -40.81 1.43
C SER A 96 -17.95 -41.08 2.43
N ALA A 97 -16.70 -41.28 1.97
CA ALA A 97 -15.57 -41.51 2.85
C ALA A 97 -15.28 -40.25 3.68
N ALA A 98 -15.25 -40.41 5.02
CA ALA A 98 -14.97 -39.33 5.94
C ALA A 98 -13.49 -39.31 6.36
N ARG A 99 -12.82 -40.46 6.37
CA ARG A 99 -11.40 -40.54 6.72
C ARG A 99 -10.53 -40.16 5.53
N LEU A 100 -9.68 -39.14 5.73
CA LEU A 100 -8.74 -38.66 4.72
C LEU A 100 -7.81 -39.78 4.19
N SER A 101 -7.46 -40.75 5.03
CA SER A 101 -6.62 -41.89 4.64
C SER A 101 -7.30 -42.79 3.60
N ASN A 102 -8.61 -43.01 3.71
CA ASN A 102 -9.37 -43.78 2.73
C ASN A 102 -9.61 -42.96 1.45
N VAL A 103 -9.92 -41.67 1.58
CA VAL A 103 -10.00 -40.75 0.42
C VAL A 103 -8.70 -40.77 -0.39
N ARG A 104 -7.54 -40.72 0.27
CA ARG A 104 -6.21 -40.82 -0.38
C ARG A 104 -6.01 -42.16 -1.10
N LYS A 105 -6.39 -43.28 -0.47
CA LYS A 105 -6.30 -44.60 -1.11
C LYS A 105 -7.20 -44.69 -2.35
N LEU A 106 -8.44 -44.21 -2.26
CA LEU A 106 -9.41 -44.23 -3.37
C LEU A 106 -8.97 -43.32 -4.53
N THR A 107 -8.53 -42.10 -4.23
CA THR A 107 -8.01 -41.18 -5.25
C THR A 107 -6.68 -41.64 -5.85
N GLY A 108 -5.86 -42.34 -5.06
CA GLY A 108 -4.63 -42.96 -5.54
C GLY A 108 -4.85 -43.99 -6.66
N LEU A 109 -5.99 -44.70 -6.67
CA LEU A 109 -6.33 -45.66 -7.73
C LEU A 109 -6.49 -44.99 -9.10
N ILE A 110 -7.00 -43.76 -9.14
CA ILE A 110 -7.15 -42.96 -10.36
C ILE A 110 -5.95 -42.05 -10.63
N GLY A 111 -4.90 -42.16 -9.80
CA GLY A 111 -3.68 -41.37 -9.92
C GLY A 111 -3.78 -39.92 -9.45
N TYR A 112 -4.88 -39.53 -8.79
CA TYR A 112 -5.00 -38.20 -8.18
C TYR A 112 -4.27 -38.17 -6.84
N LEU A 113 -3.39 -37.19 -6.67
CA LEU A 113 -2.74 -36.91 -5.38
C LEU A 113 -3.38 -35.69 -4.74
N PRO A 114 -3.94 -35.84 -3.53
CA PRO A 114 -4.33 -34.68 -2.74
C PRO A 114 -3.14 -33.74 -2.52
N ARG A 115 -3.40 -32.44 -2.63
CA ARG A 115 -2.36 -31.41 -2.49
C ARG A 115 -1.68 -31.54 -1.12
N PRO A 116 -0.35 -31.70 -1.06
CA PRO A 116 0.39 -31.76 0.20
C PRO A 116 0.40 -30.38 0.88
N ALA A 117 0.82 -30.35 2.15
CA ALA A 117 1.04 -29.10 2.85
C ALA A 117 2.18 -28.31 2.19
N VAL A 118 1.89 -27.09 1.75
CA VAL A 118 2.85 -26.17 1.14
C VAL A 118 3.49 -25.34 2.26
N ALA A 119 4.81 -25.20 2.24
CA ALA A 119 5.51 -24.40 3.22
C ALA A 119 5.24 -22.90 3.01
N ALA A 120 5.13 -22.19 4.13
CA ALA A 120 5.17 -20.74 4.15
C ALA A 120 6.54 -20.27 3.66
N GLN A 121 6.55 -19.16 2.94
CA GLN A 121 7.77 -18.48 2.51
C GLN A 121 7.77 -17.05 3.02
N VAL A 122 8.94 -16.55 3.36
CA VAL A 122 9.14 -15.22 3.96
C VAL A 122 10.32 -14.52 3.29
N ASP A 123 10.23 -13.20 3.22
CA ASP A 123 11.35 -12.33 2.84
C ASP A 123 11.96 -11.79 4.12
N LEU A 124 13.25 -12.07 4.33
CA LEU A 124 13.98 -11.67 5.53
C LEU A 124 14.99 -10.58 5.16
N ALA A 125 14.90 -9.42 5.81
CA ALA A 125 15.92 -8.40 5.75
C ALA A 125 17.05 -8.72 6.73
N LEU A 126 18.29 -8.77 6.23
CA LEU A 126 19.47 -9.03 7.05
C LEU A 126 20.03 -7.72 7.61
N SER A 127 20.32 -7.71 8.91
CA SER A 127 21.15 -6.67 9.53
C SER A 127 22.61 -7.07 9.39
N LEU A 128 23.36 -6.31 8.59
CA LEU A 128 24.76 -6.58 8.30
C LEU A 128 25.62 -5.42 8.83
N GLU A 129 26.80 -5.75 9.36
CA GLU A 129 27.80 -4.79 9.81
C GLU A 129 29.11 -4.99 9.06
N GLY A 130 29.90 -3.92 8.93
CA GLY A 130 31.19 -3.94 8.24
C GLY A 130 31.15 -3.32 6.84
N ARG A 131 32.14 -3.65 6.01
CA ARG A 131 32.30 -3.11 4.64
C ARG A 131 32.48 -4.17 3.55
N LEU A 132 32.92 -5.37 3.93
CA LEU A 132 33.16 -6.46 3.01
C LEU A 132 31.87 -7.23 2.73
N PRO A 133 31.75 -7.86 1.55
CA PRO A 133 30.61 -8.71 1.25
C PRO A 133 30.51 -9.90 2.21
N VAL A 134 29.31 -10.16 2.70
CA VAL A 134 29.02 -11.29 3.60
C VAL A 134 28.29 -12.37 2.81
N PRO A 135 28.90 -13.56 2.61
CA PRO A 135 28.25 -14.67 1.92
C PRO A 135 27.21 -15.32 2.84
N VAL A 136 25.99 -15.52 2.35
CA VAL A 136 24.94 -16.28 3.02
C VAL A 136 24.63 -17.50 2.15
N PRO A 137 25.07 -18.71 2.51
CA PRO A 137 24.83 -19.90 1.71
C PRO A 137 23.35 -20.32 1.66
N ALA A 138 22.95 -20.98 0.58
CA ALA A 138 21.68 -21.70 0.53
C ALA A 138 21.65 -22.77 1.62
N GLY A 139 20.55 -22.88 2.37
CA GLY A 139 20.48 -23.75 3.54
C GLY A 139 20.75 -23.05 4.88
N THR A 140 21.05 -21.74 4.88
CA THR A 140 21.17 -20.97 6.12
C THR A 140 19.84 -20.92 6.87
N ALA A 141 19.84 -21.34 8.13
CA ALA A 141 18.65 -21.45 8.96
C ALA A 141 18.41 -20.21 9.84
N PHE A 142 17.16 -19.80 9.89
CA PHE A 142 16.59 -18.72 10.71
C PHE A 142 15.47 -19.29 11.58
N ARG A 143 15.17 -18.65 12.69
CA ARG A 143 14.20 -19.13 13.68
C ARG A 143 13.25 -18.02 14.08
N SER A 144 11.97 -18.37 14.20
CA SER A 144 10.96 -17.51 14.80
C SER A 144 10.97 -17.59 16.32
N ALA A 145 10.45 -16.55 16.98
CA ALA A 145 9.96 -16.69 18.35
C ALA A 145 8.77 -17.68 18.41
N SER A 146 8.36 -18.09 19.61
CA SER A 146 7.06 -18.72 19.82
C SER A 146 5.95 -17.71 19.51
N PHE A 147 4.82 -18.19 18.98
CA PHE A 147 3.71 -17.33 18.60
C PHE A 147 2.37 -18.06 18.77
N ALA A 148 1.28 -17.30 18.89
CA ALA A 148 -0.06 -17.87 18.94
C ALA A 148 -0.45 -18.44 17.56
N GLY A 149 -0.74 -19.73 17.51
CA GLY A 149 -1.25 -20.41 16.33
C GLY A 149 -2.76 -20.72 16.42
N PRO A 150 -3.34 -21.27 15.36
CA PRO A 150 -4.77 -21.63 15.30
C PRO A 150 -5.18 -22.66 16.36
N ASP A 151 -4.24 -23.52 16.77
CA ASP A 151 -4.47 -24.66 17.66
C ASP A 151 -3.77 -24.48 19.03
N GLY A 152 -3.40 -23.23 19.38
CA GLY A 152 -2.67 -22.86 20.60
C GLY A 152 -1.29 -22.27 20.34
N ASP A 153 -0.45 -22.17 21.37
CA ASP A 153 0.91 -21.63 21.24
C ASP A 153 1.81 -22.55 20.40
N GLU A 154 2.35 -21.98 19.33
CA GLU A 154 3.25 -22.65 18.41
C GLU A 154 4.69 -22.52 18.88
N LYS A 155 5.41 -23.64 18.83
CA LYS A 155 6.84 -23.67 19.11
C LYS A 155 7.59 -22.86 18.04
N PRO A 156 8.77 -22.30 18.38
CA PRO A 156 9.66 -21.65 17.43
C PRO A 156 9.85 -22.48 16.14
N GLN A 157 9.59 -21.87 14.99
CA GLN A 157 9.69 -22.51 13.69
C GLN A 157 11.01 -22.14 13.00
N VAL A 158 11.56 -23.08 12.23
CA VAL A 158 12.78 -22.88 11.45
C VAL A 158 12.41 -22.54 10.01
N PHE A 159 13.08 -21.52 9.48
CA PHE A 159 13.03 -21.08 8.10
C PHE A 159 14.41 -21.21 7.49
N THR A 160 14.52 -21.75 6.28
CA THR A 160 15.80 -21.93 5.63
C THR A 160 15.88 -21.17 4.31
N ALA A 161 17.00 -20.49 4.08
CA ALA A 161 17.29 -19.77 2.84
C ALA A 161 17.23 -20.70 1.63
N LEU A 162 16.40 -20.35 0.64
CA LEU A 162 16.23 -21.13 -0.59
C LEU A 162 17.44 -20.99 -1.53
N ALA A 163 17.96 -19.78 -1.64
CA ALA A 163 19.12 -19.46 -2.45
C ALA A 163 20.23 -18.86 -1.58
N GLY A 164 21.47 -19.02 -2.02
CA GLY A 164 22.60 -18.32 -1.44
C GLY A 164 22.82 -16.99 -2.13
N GLY A 165 23.51 -16.08 -1.46
CA GLY A 165 23.85 -14.76 -2.01
C GLY A 165 25.04 -14.15 -1.27
N SER A 166 25.60 -13.09 -1.85
CA SER A 166 26.64 -12.29 -1.22
C SER A 166 26.10 -10.87 -1.03
N PHE A 167 26.03 -10.41 0.22
CA PHE A 167 25.37 -9.16 0.55
C PHE A 167 26.36 -8.14 1.09
N TYR A 168 26.33 -6.93 0.56
CA TYR A 168 27.16 -5.83 1.04
C TYR A 168 26.44 -5.08 2.17
N PRO A 169 27.07 -4.90 3.34
CA PRO A 169 26.49 -4.07 4.40
C PRO A 169 26.15 -2.63 3.94
N LEU A 170 26.94 -2.10 3.01
CA LEU A 170 26.74 -0.78 2.39
C LEU A 170 25.47 -0.66 1.54
N ARG A 171 24.87 -1.80 1.15
CA ARG A 171 23.60 -1.89 0.40
C ARG A 171 22.46 -2.46 1.24
N ALA A 172 22.69 -2.73 2.53
CA ALA A 172 21.75 -3.46 3.36
C ALA A 172 20.61 -2.59 3.90
N ARG A 173 20.89 -1.33 4.26
CA ARG A 173 19.94 -0.46 4.99
C ARG A 173 20.11 1.02 4.63
N PHE A 174 19.00 1.67 4.33
CA PHE A 174 18.91 3.10 4.05
C PHE A 174 17.66 3.72 4.70
N THR A 175 17.59 5.05 4.70
CA THR A 175 16.45 5.82 5.18
C THR A 175 15.87 6.63 4.03
N LEU A 176 14.56 6.52 3.81
CA LEU A 176 13.80 7.27 2.84
C LEU A 176 12.95 8.30 3.58
N LEU A 177 13.11 9.57 3.17
CA LEU A 177 12.34 10.70 3.66
C LEU A 177 11.57 11.31 2.48
N PRO A 178 10.34 11.81 2.70
CA PRO A 178 9.62 12.54 1.68
C PRO A 178 10.42 13.76 1.26
N LEU A 179 10.48 13.99 -0.05
CA LEU A 179 11.11 15.19 -0.58
C LEU A 179 10.17 16.39 -0.44
N PRO A 180 10.70 17.58 -0.12
CA PRO A 180 9.99 18.84 -0.21
C PRO A 180 9.26 18.98 -1.55
N THR A 181 8.03 19.45 -1.51
CA THR A 181 7.27 19.72 -2.74
C THR A 181 7.93 20.86 -3.53
N THR A 182 7.88 20.77 -4.86
CA THR A 182 8.53 21.76 -5.76
C THR A 182 7.53 22.67 -6.46
N LYS A 183 6.24 22.47 -6.22
CA LYS A 183 5.12 23.18 -6.84
C LYS A 183 4.08 23.57 -5.80
N LEU A 184 3.35 24.65 -6.07
CA LEU A 184 2.13 24.98 -5.34
C LEU A 184 1.10 23.86 -5.48
N ALA A 185 0.31 23.64 -4.43
CA ALA A 185 -0.73 22.61 -4.41
C ALA A 185 -1.74 22.78 -5.56
N GLY A 186 -2.30 21.68 -6.04
CA GLY A 186 -3.24 21.64 -7.17
C GLY A 186 -2.61 21.19 -8.49
N ALA A 187 -3.46 20.90 -9.46
CA ALA A 187 -3.04 20.55 -10.82
C ALA A 187 -2.54 21.80 -11.57
N ASN A 188 -1.80 21.61 -12.66
CA ASN A 188 -1.36 22.75 -13.49
C ASN A 188 -2.59 23.56 -13.95
N ASN A 189 -2.53 24.89 -13.79
CA ASN A 189 -3.61 25.83 -14.15
C ASN A 189 -4.91 25.69 -13.35
N SER A 190 -4.92 24.95 -12.22
CA SER A 190 -6.06 25.00 -11.30
C SER A 190 -6.00 26.24 -10.42
N THR A 191 -7.13 26.74 -9.92
CA THR A 191 -7.14 27.79 -8.88
C THR A 191 -6.72 27.20 -7.54
N LEU A 192 -5.73 27.80 -6.89
CA LEU A 192 -5.31 27.54 -5.52
C LEU A 192 -5.76 28.71 -4.64
N LEU A 193 -6.64 28.44 -3.69
CA LEU A 193 -7.02 29.39 -2.65
C LEU A 193 -6.23 29.07 -1.38
N THR A 194 -5.44 30.02 -0.90
CA THR A 194 -4.64 29.83 0.32
C THR A 194 -4.56 31.12 1.15
N GLN A 195 -4.55 30.98 2.47
CA GLN A 195 -4.29 32.06 3.42
C GLN A 195 -2.88 31.96 4.03
N SER A 196 -2.08 30.99 3.62
CA SER A 196 -0.70 30.90 4.08
C SER A 196 0.26 30.47 2.96
N LEU A 197 1.52 30.87 3.11
CA LEU A 197 2.63 30.41 2.29
C LEU A 197 3.81 30.03 3.18
N THR A 198 4.44 28.93 2.84
CA THR A 198 5.58 28.41 3.58
C THR A 198 6.88 28.89 2.95
N CYS A 199 7.79 29.37 3.79
CA CYS A 199 9.09 29.89 3.42
C CYS A 199 10.21 29.17 4.17
N THR A 200 11.42 29.23 3.63
CA THR A 200 12.63 28.75 4.31
C THR A 200 12.82 29.56 5.59
N ARG A 201 13.08 28.89 6.72
CA ARG A 201 13.27 29.57 8.01
C ARG A 201 14.37 30.63 7.93
N GLY A 202 14.08 31.83 8.46
CA GLY A 202 15.00 32.96 8.45
C GLY A 202 15.11 33.72 7.12
N SER A 203 14.40 33.30 6.07
CA SER A 203 14.37 34.04 4.78
C SER A 203 13.33 35.16 4.73
N VAL A 204 12.35 35.14 5.65
CA VAL A 204 11.21 36.07 5.64
C VAL A 204 11.58 37.40 6.28
N THR A 205 11.25 38.50 5.59
CA THR A 205 11.49 39.88 6.09
C THR A 205 10.20 40.65 6.38
N LEU A 206 9.03 40.06 6.11
CA LEU A 206 7.71 40.64 6.36
C LEU A 206 7.35 40.57 7.86
N LYS A 207 6.46 41.48 8.28
CA LYS A 207 5.86 41.52 9.62
C LYS A 207 4.34 41.63 9.53
N ALA A 208 3.66 41.37 10.63
CA ALA A 208 2.22 41.59 10.75
C ALA A 208 1.84 43.02 10.36
N GLY A 209 0.84 43.17 9.50
CA GLY A 209 0.36 44.44 8.95
C GLY A 209 1.07 44.91 7.67
N ASP A 210 2.16 44.25 7.26
CA ASP A 210 2.84 44.60 6.00
C ASP A 210 2.00 44.13 4.79
N PRO A 211 1.89 44.94 3.72
CA PRO A 211 1.34 44.47 2.45
C PRO A 211 2.35 43.57 1.73
N ALA A 212 1.87 42.43 1.24
CA ALA A 212 2.67 41.46 0.52
C ALA A 212 2.10 41.23 -0.89
N LEU A 213 3.00 41.05 -1.85
CA LEU A 213 2.67 40.66 -3.23
C LEU A 213 3.24 39.26 -3.49
N VAL A 214 2.40 38.37 -3.98
CA VAL A 214 2.80 37.05 -4.46
C VAL A 214 2.70 37.06 -5.97
N ARG A 215 3.84 36.86 -6.64
CA ARG A 215 3.94 36.78 -8.10
C ARG A 215 4.12 35.34 -8.52
N THR A 216 3.28 34.86 -9.42
CA THR A 216 3.43 33.56 -10.10
C THR A 216 3.79 33.79 -11.58
N SER A 217 3.97 32.72 -12.35
CA SER A 217 4.13 32.82 -13.81
C SER A 217 2.85 33.26 -14.53
N SER A 218 1.70 33.16 -13.88
CA SER A 218 0.36 33.33 -14.46
C SER A 218 -0.38 34.55 -13.92
N GLY A 219 0.13 35.24 -12.90
CA GLY A 219 -0.52 36.41 -12.32
C GLY A 219 0.08 36.86 -11.00
N TYR A 220 -0.73 37.63 -10.28
CA TYR A 220 -0.39 38.25 -9.01
C TYR A 220 -1.53 38.04 -8.02
N ALA A 221 -1.19 37.95 -6.74
CA ALA A 221 -2.13 38.05 -5.64
C ALA A 221 -1.51 38.93 -4.55
N ALA A 222 -2.33 39.65 -3.80
CA ALA A 222 -1.86 40.54 -2.74
C ALA A 222 -2.77 40.43 -1.52
N ALA A 223 -2.17 40.56 -0.35
CA ALA A 223 -2.88 40.57 0.92
C ALA A 223 -2.02 41.25 2.00
N LEU A 224 -2.64 41.64 3.11
CA LEU A 224 -1.92 42.01 4.32
C LEU A 224 -1.43 40.74 5.04
N VAL A 225 -0.21 40.81 5.57
CA VAL A 225 0.33 39.78 6.45
C VAL A 225 -0.36 39.85 7.80
N GLU A 226 -0.91 38.73 8.26
CA GLU A 226 -1.49 38.59 9.59
C GLU A 226 -0.42 38.24 10.62
N SER A 227 0.38 37.21 10.35
CA SER A 227 1.49 36.79 11.20
C SER A 227 2.60 36.10 10.39
N VAL A 228 3.77 35.96 11.01
CA VAL A 228 4.88 35.14 10.51
C VAL A 228 5.30 34.20 11.62
N ASP A 229 4.89 32.95 11.51
CA ASP A 229 5.10 31.95 12.54
C ASP A 229 6.33 31.11 12.23
N SER A 230 7.03 30.66 13.26
CA SER A 230 8.11 29.66 13.14
C SER A 230 7.54 28.29 13.48
N ASP A 231 7.70 27.33 12.57
CA ASP A 231 7.09 26.00 12.68
C ASP A 231 8.04 24.93 12.12
N GLU A 232 7.62 23.67 12.14
CA GLU A 232 8.29 22.53 11.51
C GLU A 232 7.34 21.81 10.55
N ASP A 233 7.85 21.34 9.41
CA ASP A 233 7.05 20.50 8.51
C ASP A 233 6.81 19.09 9.08
N ALA A 234 6.01 18.27 8.40
CA ALA A 234 5.66 16.92 8.83
C ALA A 234 6.87 15.96 9.03
N VAL A 235 8.05 16.34 8.54
CA VAL A 235 9.30 15.57 8.64
C VAL A 235 10.30 16.24 9.61
N GLY A 236 9.92 17.35 10.25
CA GLY A 236 10.73 18.08 11.22
C GLY A 236 11.69 19.11 10.58
N ASN A 237 11.50 19.47 9.30
CA ASN A 237 12.30 20.55 8.71
C ASN A 237 11.81 21.91 9.23
N PRO A 238 12.72 22.78 9.68
CA PRO A 238 12.34 24.10 10.19
C PRO A 238 11.83 25.01 9.07
N ILE A 239 10.63 25.58 9.25
CA ILE A 239 9.96 26.45 8.28
C ILE A 239 9.51 27.78 8.92
N SER A 240 9.17 28.75 8.07
CA SER A 240 8.45 29.96 8.46
C SER A 240 7.14 30.04 7.68
N ARG A 241 6.01 30.12 8.38
CA ARG A 241 4.68 30.22 7.78
C ARG A 241 4.24 31.69 7.78
N VAL A 242 4.02 32.24 6.59
CA VAL A 242 3.46 33.59 6.43
C VAL A 242 1.96 33.43 6.30
N ASN A 243 1.21 33.89 7.28
CA ASN A 243 -0.25 33.91 7.25
C ASN A 243 -0.73 35.27 6.74
N PHE A 244 -1.73 35.25 5.88
CA PHE A 244 -2.33 36.42 5.27
C PHE A 244 -3.73 36.61 5.82
N LYS A 245 -4.10 37.87 6.07
CA LYS A 245 -5.47 38.22 6.50
C LYS A 245 -6.49 37.80 5.46
N ASP A 246 -6.14 37.98 4.19
CA ASP A 246 -6.99 37.66 3.05
C ASP A 246 -6.53 36.42 2.28
N THR A 247 -7.47 35.81 1.57
CA THR A 247 -7.22 34.61 0.77
C THR A 247 -6.51 35.03 -0.51
N LEU A 248 -5.38 34.42 -0.79
CA LEU A 248 -4.67 34.56 -2.04
C LEU A 248 -5.24 33.58 -3.06
N GLU A 249 -5.62 34.10 -4.23
CA GLU A 249 -5.96 33.30 -5.40
C GLU A 249 -4.74 33.16 -6.30
N LEU A 250 -4.15 31.96 -6.31
CA LEU A 250 -2.94 31.64 -7.07
C LEU A 250 -3.22 30.54 -8.09
N SER A 251 -2.31 30.34 -9.05
CA SER A 251 -2.40 29.18 -9.94
C SER A 251 -1.67 27.98 -9.34
N GLY A 252 -2.42 26.92 -9.06
CA GLY A 252 -1.92 25.61 -8.64
C GLY A 252 -1.00 24.96 -9.67
N GLY A 253 -0.14 24.06 -9.18
CA GLY A 253 0.87 23.39 -10.00
C GLY A 253 2.04 24.27 -10.47
N THR A 254 2.01 25.59 -10.18
CA THR A 254 3.13 26.50 -10.47
C THR A 254 4.36 26.09 -9.68
N ALA A 255 5.52 26.02 -10.34
CA ALA A 255 6.79 25.74 -9.67
C ALA A 255 7.11 26.83 -8.63
N LEU A 256 7.54 26.42 -7.43
CA LEU A 256 7.94 27.35 -6.37
C LEU A 256 9.13 28.22 -6.79
N SER A 257 10.00 27.71 -7.66
CA SER A 257 11.09 28.49 -8.27
C SER A 257 10.59 29.65 -9.14
N ASN A 258 9.36 29.55 -9.66
CA ASN A 258 8.71 30.57 -10.48
C ASN A 258 7.71 31.41 -9.68
N THR A 259 7.69 31.26 -8.35
CA THR A 259 6.83 32.00 -7.45
C THR A 259 7.68 32.88 -6.53
N ALA A 260 7.32 34.15 -6.38
CA ALA A 260 8.06 35.10 -5.57
C ALA A 260 7.14 35.79 -4.56
N LEU A 261 7.52 35.73 -3.29
CA LEU A 261 6.94 36.55 -2.22
C LEU A 261 7.71 37.86 -2.15
N GLN A 262 7.00 38.98 -2.27
CA GLN A 262 7.58 40.31 -2.36
C GLN A 262 6.96 41.26 -1.35
N ARG A 263 7.75 42.25 -0.93
CA ARG A 263 7.34 43.36 -0.08
C ARG A 263 7.66 44.68 -0.78
N PRO A 264 6.88 45.74 -0.54
CA PRO A 264 7.25 47.06 -1.03
C PRO A 264 8.46 47.62 -0.28
N THR A 265 9.17 48.54 -0.94
CA THR A 265 10.29 49.28 -0.37
C THR A 265 9.99 50.77 -0.20
N GLY A 266 8.92 51.26 -0.82
CA GLY A 266 8.42 52.63 -0.66
C GLY A 266 6.91 52.68 -0.59
N SER A 267 6.40 53.77 -0.02
CA SER A 267 4.98 54.10 0.05
C SER A 267 4.77 55.57 -0.32
N ALA A 268 3.59 55.89 -0.85
CA ALA A 268 3.13 57.22 -1.20
C ALA A 268 1.66 57.35 -0.82
N PHE A 269 1.25 58.54 -0.38
CA PHE A 269 -0.17 58.82 -0.14
C PHE A 269 -0.84 59.29 -1.44
N VAL A 270 -2.13 59.01 -1.57
CA VAL A 270 -2.95 59.53 -2.67
C VAL A 270 -3.37 60.96 -2.34
N ASN A 271 -3.18 61.89 -3.27
CA ASN A 271 -3.58 63.29 -3.09
C ASN A 271 -5.07 63.47 -3.40
N LEU A 272 -5.81 63.99 -2.41
CA LEU A 272 -7.28 63.93 -2.29
C LEU A 272 -8.06 64.94 -3.11
N TYR A 273 -7.42 65.69 -4.00
CA TYR A 273 -8.10 66.81 -4.64
C TYR A 273 -7.87 66.91 -6.13
N HIS A 274 -8.38 65.95 -6.92
CA HIS A 274 -8.79 66.30 -8.28
C HIS A 274 -9.76 65.34 -9.00
N TYR A 275 -11.02 65.78 -9.09
CA TYR A 275 -11.91 65.45 -10.21
C TYR A 275 -12.15 66.75 -10.99
N ILE A 276 -11.56 66.90 -12.19
CA ILE A 276 -12.10 67.84 -13.20
C ILE A 276 -13.23 67.11 -13.90
N TYR A 277 -14.44 67.60 -13.68
CA TYR A 277 -15.59 67.33 -14.52
C TYR A 277 -15.34 68.03 -15.87
N SER A 278 -15.04 67.28 -16.94
CA SER A 278 -15.35 67.76 -18.29
C SER A 278 -16.84 67.54 -18.50
N PRO A 279 -17.67 68.58 -18.72
CA PRO A 279 -19.12 68.43 -18.65
C PRO A 279 -19.78 67.51 -19.70
N ASN A 280 -19.02 67.08 -20.71
CA ASN A 280 -19.58 66.48 -21.91
C ASN A 280 -19.18 65.01 -22.15
N GLU A 281 -18.57 64.35 -21.17
CA GLU A 281 -18.32 62.89 -21.26
C GLU A 281 -18.83 62.20 -19.99
N LYS A 282 -20.05 61.67 -20.07
CA LYS A 282 -20.41 60.46 -19.32
C LYS A 282 -20.92 59.41 -20.29
N PRO A 283 -20.32 58.21 -20.33
CA PRO A 283 -21.03 57.01 -20.71
C PRO A 283 -21.20 56.07 -19.50
N ALA A 284 -22.23 55.22 -19.57
CA ALA A 284 -22.56 54.23 -18.56
C ALA A 284 -21.48 53.16 -18.39
N GLY A 285 -21.14 52.83 -17.13
CA GLY A 285 -20.15 51.83 -16.71
C GLY A 285 -18.88 52.49 -16.14
N TYR A 286 -18.82 52.68 -14.82
CA TYR A 286 -17.72 53.38 -14.14
C TYR A 286 -16.44 52.52 -14.08
N TYR A 287 -15.36 52.98 -14.71
CA TYR A 287 -14.07 52.28 -14.72
C TYR A 287 -12.91 53.24 -14.40
N TYR A 288 -12.47 53.25 -13.14
CA TYR A 288 -11.40 54.12 -12.66
C TYR A 288 -10.07 53.38 -12.65
N ARG A 289 -9.07 53.95 -13.33
CA ARG A 289 -7.77 53.33 -13.63
C ARG A 289 -6.59 54.21 -13.23
N GLY A 290 -6.70 55.15 -12.28
CA GLY A 290 -5.54 56.01 -11.98
C GLY A 290 -5.63 56.85 -10.72
N VAL A 291 -4.46 57.19 -10.18
CA VAL A 291 -4.28 57.95 -8.93
C VAL A 291 -3.26 59.07 -9.14
N VAL A 292 -3.38 60.15 -8.37
CA VAL A 292 -2.35 61.19 -8.25
C VAL A 292 -1.74 61.07 -6.86
N LEU A 293 -0.41 61.06 -6.78
CA LEU A 293 0.33 60.91 -5.53
C LEU A 293 0.60 62.28 -4.89
N ASP A 294 0.93 62.26 -3.61
CA ASP A 294 1.26 63.44 -2.78
C ASP A 294 2.54 64.18 -3.18
N ALA A 295 3.45 63.51 -3.90
CA ALA A 295 4.73 64.08 -4.34
C ALA A 295 5.19 63.53 -5.70
N LEU A 296 6.38 63.94 -6.14
CA LEU A 296 7.03 63.44 -7.34
C LEU A 296 7.89 62.20 -7.03
N TYR A 297 7.40 61.03 -7.45
CA TYR A 297 8.09 59.74 -7.32
C TYR A 297 8.63 59.27 -8.68
N ARG A 298 9.94 59.44 -8.88
CA ARG A 298 10.63 59.05 -10.14
C ARG A 298 11.04 57.58 -10.20
N SER A 299 10.96 56.87 -9.08
CA SER A 299 11.30 55.44 -8.99
C SER A 299 10.24 54.54 -9.62
N ILE A 300 8.99 55.00 -9.76
CA ILE A 300 7.88 54.25 -10.33
C ILE A 300 7.92 54.37 -11.85
N LYS A 301 7.86 53.24 -12.55
CA LYS A 301 7.93 53.15 -14.01
C LYS A 301 6.71 52.43 -14.59
N THR A 302 6.46 52.67 -15.87
CA THR A 302 5.51 51.85 -16.65
C THR A 302 5.94 50.37 -16.61
N GLY A 303 4.98 49.48 -16.35
CA GLY A 303 5.18 48.04 -16.18
C GLY A 303 5.39 47.60 -14.74
N ASP A 304 5.68 48.51 -13.81
CA ASP A 304 5.83 48.15 -12.39
C ASP A 304 4.50 47.69 -11.80
N VAL A 305 4.57 46.75 -10.86
CA VAL A 305 3.41 46.36 -10.04
C VAL A 305 3.46 47.13 -8.73
N VAL A 306 2.35 47.81 -8.43
CA VAL A 306 2.14 48.53 -7.17
C VAL A 306 1.01 47.87 -6.40
N LEU A 307 1.03 48.04 -5.08
CA LEU A 307 -0.09 47.68 -4.22
C LEU A 307 -0.80 48.95 -3.76
N ILE A 308 -2.12 48.94 -3.76
CA ILE A 308 -2.91 50.01 -3.13
C ILE A 308 -3.58 49.40 -1.91
N ARG A 309 -3.43 50.08 -0.77
CA ARG A 309 -4.12 49.73 0.47
C ARG A 309 -5.20 50.77 0.76
N LYS A 310 -6.40 50.30 1.10
CA LYS A 310 -7.48 51.12 1.67
C LYS A 310 -8.03 50.40 2.91
N GLY A 311 -7.77 50.94 4.09
CA GLY A 311 -8.09 50.26 5.36
C GLY A 311 -7.37 48.91 5.48
N GLU A 312 -8.16 47.82 5.54
CA GLU A 312 -7.66 46.44 5.59
C GLU A 312 -7.55 45.79 4.19
N HIS A 313 -8.08 46.43 3.14
CA HIS A 313 -8.07 45.87 1.79
C HIS A 313 -6.78 46.24 1.05
N VAL A 314 -6.16 45.26 0.41
CA VAL A 314 -4.98 45.44 -0.45
C VAL A 314 -5.26 44.85 -1.82
N ARG A 315 -4.96 45.64 -2.87
CA ARG A 315 -5.12 45.23 -4.27
C ARG A 315 -3.86 45.53 -5.07
N TRP A 316 -3.57 44.73 -6.08
CA TRP A 316 -2.41 44.91 -6.95
C TRP A 316 -2.79 45.56 -8.28
N PHE A 317 -1.89 46.39 -8.83
CA PHE A 317 -2.11 47.07 -10.10
C PHE A 317 -0.82 47.14 -10.90
N THR A 318 -0.90 46.92 -12.21
CA THR A 318 0.21 47.17 -13.15
C THR A 318 0.12 48.59 -13.67
N VAL A 319 1.21 49.34 -13.57
CA VAL A 319 1.31 50.71 -14.06
C VAL A 319 1.34 50.71 -15.59
N GLU A 320 0.31 51.27 -16.21
CA GLU A 320 0.21 51.49 -17.66
C GLU A 320 0.94 52.77 -18.07
N ARG A 321 0.75 53.86 -17.32
CA ARG A 321 1.35 55.17 -17.62
C ARG A 321 1.76 55.91 -16.35
N VAL A 322 2.89 56.62 -16.43
CA VAL A 322 3.39 57.54 -15.39
C VAL A 322 3.55 58.92 -16.02
N ASP A 323 2.79 59.91 -15.55
CA ASP A 323 2.89 61.30 -16.00
C ASP A 323 3.24 62.23 -14.83
N THR A 324 3.79 63.41 -15.15
CA THR A 324 3.86 64.52 -14.19
C THR A 324 2.59 65.36 -14.31
N TYR A 325 1.88 65.53 -13.20
CA TYR A 325 0.69 66.36 -13.10
C TYR A 325 1.01 67.64 -12.33
N SER A 326 0.78 68.80 -12.95
CA SER A 326 1.02 70.10 -12.30
C SER A 326 -0.20 70.48 -11.47
N TRP A 327 -0.11 70.31 -10.16
CA TRP A 327 -1.18 70.65 -9.22
C TRP A 327 -1.11 72.13 -8.84
N THR A 328 -2.20 72.87 -9.00
CA THR A 328 -2.27 74.28 -8.60
C THR A 328 -2.61 74.38 -7.11
N VAL A 329 -1.63 74.75 -6.29
CA VAL A 329 -1.77 74.96 -4.84
C VAL A 329 -2.53 76.26 -4.55
N GLN A 330 -2.24 77.31 -5.33
CA GLN A 330 -2.96 78.58 -5.27
C GLN A 330 -3.22 79.07 -6.69
N SER A 331 -4.49 79.34 -7.01
CA SER A 331 -4.87 79.89 -8.31
C SER A 331 -4.25 81.27 -8.52
N SER A 332 -4.04 81.66 -9.77
CA SER A 332 -3.57 83.00 -10.10
C SER A 332 -4.57 84.04 -9.57
N GLN A 333 -4.07 85.05 -8.87
CA GLN A 333 -4.90 86.14 -8.34
C GLN A 333 -4.60 87.42 -9.08
N THR A 334 -5.65 88.07 -9.58
CA THR A 334 -5.54 89.43 -10.12
C THR A 334 -5.79 90.40 -8.97
N ILE A 335 -4.75 91.10 -8.53
CA ILE A 335 -4.85 92.13 -7.50
C ILE A 335 -5.10 93.46 -8.21
N THR A 336 -6.26 94.07 -7.95
CA THR A 336 -6.61 95.39 -8.46
C THR A 336 -6.42 96.42 -7.36
N THR A 337 -5.47 97.34 -7.54
CA THR A 337 -5.23 98.45 -6.60
C THR A 337 -5.79 99.74 -7.18
N LYS A 338 -6.50 100.52 -6.35
CA LYS A 338 -6.93 101.88 -6.70
C LYS A 338 -5.77 102.84 -6.47
N ILE A 339 -5.48 103.68 -7.46
CA ILE A 339 -4.50 104.76 -7.33
C ILE A 339 -5.25 105.98 -6.81
N ASP A 340 -5.07 106.32 -5.54
CA ASP A 340 -5.70 107.50 -4.95
C ASP A 340 -4.96 108.76 -5.41
N SER A 341 -5.59 109.58 -6.26
CA SER A 341 -5.03 110.84 -6.75
C SER A 341 -5.82 112.01 -6.15
N ALA A 342 -5.13 112.89 -5.40
CA ALA A 342 -5.73 113.99 -4.63
C ALA A 342 -6.40 115.12 -5.45
N THR A 343 -6.65 114.92 -6.74
CA THR A 343 -7.35 115.88 -7.61
C THR A 343 -8.26 115.12 -8.56
N ASN A 344 -9.57 115.34 -8.42
CA ASN A 344 -10.65 114.67 -9.15
C ASN A 344 -10.37 114.43 -10.65
N ALA A 345 -10.15 113.18 -11.06
CA ALA A 345 -10.72 112.53 -12.24
C ALA A 345 -10.21 111.08 -12.39
N ASN A 346 -11.16 110.14 -12.45
CA ASN A 346 -11.07 108.71 -12.78
C ASN A 346 -10.28 107.81 -11.81
N ASP A 347 -11.01 106.87 -11.22
CA ASP A 347 -10.59 105.71 -10.42
C ASP A 347 -9.62 104.81 -11.25
N ALA A 348 -8.38 105.28 -11.46
CA ALA A 348 -7.38 104.53 -12.21
C ALA A 348 -6.98 103.31 -11.37
N THR A 349 -7.29 102.12 -11.91
CA THR A 349 -6.97 100.85 -11.27
C THR A 349 -5.75 100.23 -11.94
N SER A 350 -4.75 99.84 -11.15
CA SER A 350 -3.63 99.04 -11.63
C SER A 350 -3.87 97.59 -11.26
N THR A 351 -3.89 96.71 -12.25
CA THR A 351 -4.03 95.27 -12.07
C THR A 351 -2.67 94.61 -12.16
N THR A 352 -2.30 93.84 -11.14
CA THR A 352 -1.11 92.98 -11.16
C THR A 352 -1.57 91.54 -10.93
N THR A 353 -1.22 90.65 -11.85
CA THR A 353 -1.57 89.24 -11.75
C THR A 353 -0.45 88.49 -11.04
N VAL A 354 -0.75 87.94 -9.87
CA VAL A 354 0.10 86.95 -9.21
C VAL A 354 -0.11 85.61 -9.93
N PRO A 355 0.94 85.01 -10.54
CA PRO A 355 0.79 83.74 -11.24
C PRO A 355 0.40 82.63 -10.28
N ALA A 356 -0.25 81.59 -10.81
CA ALA A 356 -0.64 80.43 -10.01
C ALA A 356 0.61 79.73 -9.44
N VAL A 357 0.54 79.33 -8.17
CA VAL A 357 1.57 78.50 -7.55
C VAL A 357 1.23 77.05 -7.85
N THR A 358 2.11 76.36 -8.58
CA THR A 358 1.92 74.96 -8.96
C THR A 358 3.01 74.07 -8.39
N MET A 359 2.66 72.81 -8.09
CA MET A 359 3.56 71.77 -7.62
C MET A 359 3.44 70.53 -8.52
N PRO A 360 4.56 69.98 -9.03
CA PRO A 360 4.52 68.76 -9.82
C PRO A 360 4.30 67.52 -8.94
N LEU A 361 3.30 66.71 -9.30
CA LEU A 361 2.93 65.45 -8.65
C LEU A 361 3.07 64.28 -9.63
N THR A 362 3.25 63.07 -9.12
CA THR A 362 3.19 61.86 -9.96
C THR A 362 1.74 61.43 -10.18
N ARG A 363 1.34 61.23 -11.45
CA ARG A 363 0.06 60.61 -11.82
C ARG A 363 0.30 59.23 -12.41
N LEU A 364 -0.37 58.23 -11.87
CA LEU A 364 -0.34 56.85 -12.34
C LEU A 364 -1.64 56.50 -13.05
N THR A 365 -1.54 55.80 -14.16
CA THR A 365 -2.65 55.08 -14.81
C THR A 365 -2.33 53.58 -14.79
N PHE A 366 -3.33 52.75 -14.51
CA PHE A 366 -3.22 51.32 -14.29
C PHE A 366 -3.91 50.54 -15.40
N VAL A 367 -3.39 49.35 -15.68
CA VAL A 367 -4.03 48.40 -16.61
C VAL A 367 -5.33 47.87 -16.00
N GLN A 368 -5.40 47.66 -14.69
CA GLN A 368 -6.59 47.16 -14.03
C GLN A 368 -7.45 48.31 -13.51
N GLU A 369 -8.76 48.11 -13.50
CA GLU A 369 -9.72 49.02 -12.85
C GLU A 369 -9.69 48.84 -11.34
N TRP A 370 -10.09 49.82 -10.53
CA TRP A 370 -9.98 49.66 -9.08
C TRP A 370 -10.80 48.49 -8.50
N ASN A 371 -11.98 48.22 -9.06
CA ASN A 371 -12.96 47.26 -8.51
C ASN A 371 -13.09 45.95 -9.32
N GLY A 372 -12.16 45.67 -10.24
CA GLY A 372 -12.17 44.39 -10.96
C GLY A 372 -11.87 43.20 -10.05
N ASN A 373 -12.34 42.02 -10.44
CA ASN A 373 -12.31 40.82 -9.61
C ASN A 373 -10.92 40.18 -9.49
N ALA A 374 -10.03 40.35 -10.47
CA ALA A 374 -8.75 39.63 -10.52
C ALA A 374 -7.66 40.17 -9.58
N GLN A 375 -7.83 41.41 -9.12
CA GLN A 375 -6.86 42.17 -8.33
C GLN A 375 -7.21 42.25 -6.85
N ARG A 376 -8.40 41.77 -6.48
CA ARG A 376 -8.92 41.75 -5.13
C ARG A 376 -8.95 40.33 -4.58
N ALA A 377 -8.89 40.18 -3.27
CA ALA A 377 -9.08 38.88 -2.64
C ALA A 377 -10.49 38.34 -2.97
N PRO A 378 -10.70 37.02 -3.05
CA PRO A 378 -12.01 36.45 -3.39
C PRO A 378 -13.16 36.91 -2.49
N GLN A 379 -12.88 37.17 -1.21
CA GLN A 379 -13.84 37.69 -0.24
C GLN A 379 -13.97 39.23 -0.24
N ASP A 380 -13.10 39.96 -0.93
CA ASP A 380 -13.13 41.42 -0.95
C ASP A 380 -14.28 41.89 -1.85
N THR A 381 -15.40 42.23 -1.21
CA THR A 381 -16.58 42.80 -1.85
C THR A 381 -16.62 44.33 -1.81
N GLU A 382 -15.59 44.98 -1.27
CA GLU A 382 -15.57 46.42 -1.05
C GLU A 382 -15.55 47.16 -2.40
N SER A 383 -16.38 48.19 -2.54
CA SER A 383 -16.39 49.04 -3.72
C SER A 383 -15.61 50.31 -3.43
N TRP A 384 -14.44 50.47 -4.04
CA TRP A 384 -13.65 51.69 -3.93
C TRP A 384 -14.29 52.78 -4.83
N ASP A 385 -14.89 53.77 -4.19
CA ASP A 385 -15.42 54.97 -4.84
C ASP A 385 -14.34 56.07 -4.96
N LEU A 386 -14.44 56.93 -5.97
CA LEU A 386 -13.55 58.06 -6.23
C LEU A 386 -13.57 59.12 -5.14
N TYR A 387 -14.67 59.24 -4.39
CA TYR A 387 -14.86 60.29 -3.40
C TYR A 387 -14.28 59.94 -2.03
N ASP A 388 -13.81 58.70 -1.86
CA ASP A 388 -13.31 58.17 -0.60
C ASP A 388 -11.92 57.56 -0.82
N THR A 389 -10.96 58.46 -1.03
CA THR A 389 -9.53 58.14 -1.23
C THR A 389 -8.66 58.57 -0.06
N ASP A 390 -9.27 59.15 0.98
CA ASP A 390 -8.64 59.78 2.15
C ASP A 390 -7.69 58.83 2.92
N ASP A 391 -7.94 57.53 2.81
CA ASP A 391 -7.16 56.45 3.44
C ASP A 391 -6.38 55.55 2.45
N MET A 392 -6.17 56.01 1.20
CA MET A 392 -5.42 55.22 0.20
C MET A 392 -3.91 55.44 0.28
N THR A 393 -3.18 54.34 0.44
CA THR A 393 -1.71 54.33 0.37
C THR A 393 -1.24 53.45 -0.80
N VAL A 394 -0.40 54.02 -1.66
CA VAL A 394 0.24 53.30 -2.78
C VAL A 394 1.62 52.84 -2.37
N TYR A 395 1.85 51.54 -2.45
CA TYR A 395 3.12 50.88 -2.18
C TYR A 395 3.82 50.47 -3.47
N PHE A 396 5.12 50.76 -3.59
CA PHE A 396 5.90 50.53 -4.80
C PHE A 396 7.30 49.99 -4.49
N GLY A 397 8.05 49.65 -5.56
CA GLY A 397 9.40 49.13 -5.45
C GLY A 397 9.44 47.73 -4.84
N MET A 398 8.72 46.78 -5.45
CA MET A 398 8.60 45.41 -4.94
C MET A 398 9.97 44.71 -4.91
N SER A 399 10.33 44.16 -3.75
CA SER A 399 11.58 43.44 -3.50
C SER A 399 11.30 42.07 -2.88
N ALA A 400 12.21 41.11 -3.01
CA ALA A 400 12.03 39.78 -2.45
C ALA A 400 11.90 39.84 -0.92
N ALA A 401 10.93 39.10 -0.38
CA ALA A 401 10.56 39.16 1.04
C ALA A 401 10.54 37.80 1.75
N GLY A 402 10.84 36.73 1.02
CA GLY A 402 10.94 35.36 1.51
C GLY A 402 11.28 34.40 0.39
N LYS A 403 11.99 33.31 0.71
CA LYS A 403 12.21 32.19 -0.23
C LYS A 403 11.17 31.11 0.05
N LEU A 404 10.23 30.94 -0.87
CA LEU A 404 9.20 29.90 -0.74
C LEU A 404 9.81 28.51 -0.63
N PHE A 405 9.20 27.69 0.20
CA PHE A 405 9.60 26.32 0.52
C PHE A 405 8.35 25.43 0.50
N GLY A 406 8.41 24.34 -0.25
CA GLY A 406 7.32 23.38 -0.28
C GLY A 406 7.51 22.36 0.83
N GLU A 407 6.52 22.19 1.67
CA GLU A 407 6.59 21.25 2.79
C GLU A 407 6.78 19.81 2.27
N ALA A 408 7.52 19.00 3.02
CA ALA A 408 7.60 17.58 2.79
C ALA A 408 6.24 16.94 3.08
N LYS A 409 5.81 15.99 2.23
CA LYS A 409 4.56 15.25 2.46
C LYS A 409 4.61 14.49 3.78
N ALA A 410 3.46 14.34 4.44
CA ALA A 410 3.36 13.53 5.65
C ALA A 410 3.45 12.01 5.38
N THR A 411 3.24 11.58 4.13
CA THR A 411 3.32 10.19 3.67
C THR A 411 4.18 10.07 2.40
N ILE A 412 4.64 8.86 2.11
CA ILE A 412 5.32 8.50 0.86
C ILE A 412 4.43 7.54 0.08
N SER A 413 4.14 7.91 -1.16
CA SER A 413 3.37 7.11 -2.11
C SER A 413 4.27 6.50 -3.21
N PRO A 414 3.81 5.47 -3.95
CA PRO A 414 4.60 4.81 -5.00
C PRO A 414 5.07 5.75 -6.13
N ASN A 415 4.29 6.80 -6.40
CA ASN A 415 4.56 7.77 -7.47
C ASN A 415 5.45 8.95 -7.01
N ASP A 416 5.81 9.00 -5.73
CA ASP A 416 6.69 10.05 -5.24
C ASP A 416 8.13 9.80 -5.70
N PRO A 417 8.91 10.87 -5.92
CA PRO A 417 10.34 10.73 -6.14
C PRO A 417 11.00 10.16 -4.89
N LEU A 418 11.47 8.92 -4.99
CA LEU A 418 12.08 8.18 -3.89
C LEU A 418 13.59 8.42 -3.85
N ARG A 419 14.06 9.07 -2.79
CA ARG A 419 15.50 9.27 -2.55
C ARG A 419 15.89 8.86 -1.15
N VAL A 420 16.96 8.07 -1.05
CA VAL A 420 17.55 7.72 0.23
C VAL A 420 18.42 8.87 0.75
N ARG A 421 18.49 8.97 2.08
CA ARG A 421 19.25 10.01 2.79
C ARG A 421 20.75 9.77 2.74
N GLU A 422 21.16 8.51 2.89
CA GLU A 422 22.56 8.12 2.95
C GLU A 422 23.19 8.09 1.56
N LYS A 423 24.51 8.27 1.50
CA LYS A 423 25.26 8.13 0.26
C LYS A 423 25.29 6.67 -0.17
N VAL A 424 24.94 6.41 -1.43
CA VAL A 424 24.95 5.06 -2.01
C VAL A 424 26.29 4.83 -2.71
N GLU A 425 27.04 3.82 -2.26
CA GLU A 425 28.31 3.41 -2.87
C GLU A 425 28.08 2.33 -3.93
N ALA A 426 28.82 2.37 -5.03
CA ALA A 426 28.77 1.34 -6.06
C ALA A 426 29.29 0.00 -5.50
N VAL A 427 28.59 -1.09 -5.82
CA VAL A 427 29.04 -2.46 -5.53
C VAL A 427 29.14 -3.25 -6.85
N ALA A 428 29.65 -4.47 -6.78
CA ALA A 428 29.68 -5.34 -7.95
C ALA A 428 28.24 -5.60 -8.46
N PRO A 429 28.00 -5.67 -9.79
CA PRO A 429 26.65 -5.79 -10.36
C PRO A 429 25.83 -6.96 -9.81
N GLU A 430 26.48 -8.11 -9.57
CA GLU A 430 25.88 -9.32 -9.00
C GLU A 430 25.43 -9.18 -7.54
N ALA A 431 25.78 -8.08 -6.88
CA ALA A 431 25.44 -7.79 -5.50
C ALA A 431 24.56 -6.54 -5.34
N GLU A 432 24.10 -5.97 -6.46
CA GLU A 432 23.07 -4.95 -6.42
C GLU A 432 21.73 -5.61 -6.04
N PRO A 433 21.02 -5.09 -5.04
CA PRO A 433 19.73 -5.62 -4.64
C PRO A 433 18.66 -5.30 -5.70
N GLU A 434 17.98 -6.34 -6.17
CA GLU A 434 16.86 -6.23 -7.12
C GLU A 434 15.49 -6.11 -6.40
N ARG A 435 15.49 -6.34 -5.08
CA ARG A 435 14.31 -6.29 -4.22
C ARG A 435 14.62 -5.49 -2.97
N PHE A 436 13.61 -4.76 -2.48
CA PHE A 436 13.68 -3.93 -1.29
C PHE A 436 12.48 -4.16 -0.38
N ILE A 437 12.71 -4.15 0.93
CA ILE A 437 11.63 -4.06 1.93
C ILE A 437 11.61 -2.63 2.43
N LEU A 438 10.48 -1.96 2.27
CA LEU A 438 10.24 -0.62 2.79
C LEU A 438 9.42 -0.75 4.06
N ARG A 439 9.94 -0.26 5.18
CA ARG A 439 9.28 -0.33 6.49
C ARG A 439 9.10 1.06 7.07
N ASP A 440 7.86 1.41 7.39
CA ASP A 440 7.49 2.72 7.93
C ASP A 440 7.67 2.80 9.46
N ARG A 441 7.38 3.97 10.05
CA ARG A 441 7.49 4.17 11.51
C ARG A 441 6.45 3.38 12.33
N ASP A 442 5.32 3.07 11.71
CA ASP A 442 4.20 2.35 12.32
C ASP A 442 4.38 0.83 12.17
N GLU A 443 5.56 0.42 11.67
CA GLU A 443 6.00 -0.96 11.44
C GLU A 443 5.24 -1.70 10.35
N ASN A 444 4.52 -0.98 9.49
CA ASN A 444 4.03 -1.52 8.24
C ASN A 444 5.20 -1.72 7.28
N ALA A 445 5.16 -2.82 6.53
CA ALA A 445 6.20 -3.13 5.57
C ALA A 445 5.60 -3.62 4.25
N ILE A 446 6.25 -3.24 3.16
CA ILE A 446 5.96 -3.71 1.81
C ILE A 446 7.25 -4.23 1.17
N SER A 447 7.09 -5.17 0.23
CA SER A 447 8.19 -5.66 -0.59
C SER A 447 8.00 -5.16 -2.01
N VAL A 448 9.04 -4.53 -2.56
CA VAL A 448 9.05 -3.97 -3.91
C VAL A 448 10.28 -4.46 -4.65
N ASP A 449 10.12 -4.72 -5.94
CA ASP A 449 11.22 -4.98 -6.86
C ASP A 449 11.65 -3.63 -7.47
N GLY A 450 12.94 -3.48 -7.75
CA GLY A 450 13.46 -2.17 -8.12
C GLY A 450 14.97 -2.11 -8.23
N ALA A 451 15.51 -0.89 -8.28
CA ALA A 451 16.95 -0.65 -8.26
C ALA A 451 17.28 0.62 -7.46
N LEU A 452 18.41 0.60 -6.75
CA LEU A 452 18.93 1.75 -6.03
C LEU A 452 20.19 2.28 -6.74
N SER A 453 20.07 3.42 -7.40
CA SER A 453 21.20 4.04 -8.09
C SER A 453 22.15 4.76 -7.12
N THR A 454 23.41 4.91 -7.54
CA THR A 454 24.47 5.55 -6.74
C THR A 454 24.22 7.03 -6.42
N ASN A 455 23.31 7.69 -7.14
CA ASN A 455 22.83 9.05 -6.84
C ASN A 455 21.76 9.09 -5.72
N GLY A 456 21.42 7.94 -5.12
CA GLY A 456 20.44 7.82 -4.05
C GLY A 456 18.99 7.66 -4.50
N THR A 457 18.70 7.61 -5.81
CA THR A 457 17.34 7.37 -6.30
C THR A 457 16.97 5.89 -6.23
N LEU A 458 15.84 5.58 -5.60
CA LEU A 458 15.23 4.25 -5.62
C LEU A 458 14.16 4.22 -6.73
N THR A 459 14.28 3.32 -7.69
CA THR A 459 13.23 3.06 -8.68
C THR A 459 12.48 1.80 -8.31
N VAL A 460 11.16 1.83 -8.42
CA VAL A 460 10.29 0.67 -8.20
C VAL A 460 9.76 0.18 -9.53
N SER A 461 9.96 -1.10 -9.83
CA SER A 461 9.54 -1.73 -11.09
C SER A 461 8.17 -2.39 -10.99
N ASN A 462 7.71 -2.73 -9.79
CA ASN A 462 6.42 -3.39 -9.53
C ASN A 462 5.49 -2.53 -8.65
N ALA A 463 5.21 -1.29 -9.09
CA ALA A 463 4.44 -0.33 -8.30
C ALA A 463 3.06 -0.85 -7.83
N ASP A 464 2.45 -1.79 -8.55
CA ASP A 464 1.18 -2.44 -8.16
C ASP A 464 1.28 -3.26 -6.85
N ALA A 465 2.48 -3.67 -6.44
CA ALA A 465 2.72 -4.35 -5.17
C ALA A 465 2.68 -3.39 -3.95
N TRP A 466 2.74 -2.07 -4.20
CA TRP A 466 2.71 -1.03 -3.18
C TRP A 466 1.27 -0.56 -2.96
N ASP A 467 0.58 -1.22 -2.02
CA ASP A 467 -0.87 -1.09 -1.80
C ASP A 467 -1.31 0.07 -0.86
N ARG A 468 -0.35 0.76 -0.22
CA ARG A 468 -0.62 1.77 0.81
C ARG A 468 0.47 2.83 0.88
N ASP A 469 0.09 4.04 1.31
CA ASP A 469 1.06 5.06 1.69
C ASP A 469 1.87 4.66 2.93
N LEU A 470 3.15 5.03 2.97
CA LEU A 470 4.04 4.76 4.11
C LEU A 470 4.29 6.02 4.94
N THR A 471 4.25 5.87 6.26
CA THR A 471 4.50 6.97 7.20
C THR A 471 6.01 7.13 7.51
N PRO A 472 6.65 8.27 7.19
CA PRO A 472 8.06 8.50 7.47
C PRO A 472 8.41 8.47 8.97
N PRO A 473 9.68 8.19 9.33
CA PRO A 473 10.77 7.78 8.44
C PRO A 473 10.57 6.35 7.92
N VAL A 474 10.86 6.12 6.64
CA VAL A 474 10.79 4.79 6.03
C VAL A 474 12.20 4.19 5.97
N THR A 475 12.41 3.04 6.58
CA THR A 475 13.65 2.26 6.45
C THR A 475 13.57 1.39 5.19
N VAL A 476 14.58 1.47 4.33
CA VAL A 476 14.72 0.66 3.13
C VAL A 476 15.75 -0.44 3.39
N TYR A 477 15.39 -1.70 3.18
CA TYR A 477 16.30 -2.84 3.30
C TYR A 477 16.59 -3.44 1.94
N GLY A 478 17.86 -3.56 1.56
CA GLY A 478 18.30 -4.18 0.31
C GLY A 478 18.89 -5.59 0.48
N ALA A 479 19.39 -5.94 1.68
CA ALA A 479 19.93 -7.27 1.94
C ALA A 479 18.81 -8.26 2.27
N ILE A 480 18.15 -8.81 1.24
CA ILE A 480 16.98 -9.67 1.40
C ILE A 480 17.30 -11.12 1.08
N VAL A 481 16.86 -12.03 1.95
CA VAL A 481 16.91 -13.47 1.73
C VAL A 481 15.50 -14.04 1.71
N ARG A 482 15.16 -14.77 0.63
CA ARG A 482 13.95 -15.59 0.56
C ARG A 482 14.18 -16.88 1.34
N ALA A 483 13.38 -17.12 2.37
CA ALA A 483 13.44 -18.33 3.17
C ALA A 483 12.11 -19.09 3.14
N THR A 484 12.18 -20.42 3.17
CA THR A 484 11.02 -21.31 3.29
C THR A 484 10.95 -21.90 4.68
N ARG A 485 9.75 -22.14 5.21
CA ARG A 485 9.58 -22.94 6.41
C ARG A 485 10.16 -24.35 6.17
N GLY A 486 10.88 -24.85 7.17
CA GLY A 486 11.46 -26.19 7.17
C GLY A 486 12.96 -26.16 7.41
N GLU A 487 13.46 -27.24 7.98
CA GLU A 487 14.88 -27.46 8.24
C GLU A 487 15.48 -28.36 7.16
N LYS A 488 16.70 -28.04 6.73
CA LYS A 488 17.41 -28.79 5.68
C LYS A 488 17.97 -30.09 6.24
N VAL A 489 17.63 -31.20 5.59
CA VAL A 489 18.29 -32.49 5.77
C VAL A 489 19.14 -32.73 4.52
N GLY A 490 20.46 -32.80 4.70
CA GLY A 490 21.41 -33.06 3.61
C GLY A 490 22.00 -34.46 3.69
N ASN A 491 22.16 -35.10 2.54
CA ASN A 491 22.87 -36.38 2.38
C ASN A 491 22.34 -37.51 3.28
N GLU A 492 21.03 -37.60 3.49
CA GLU A 492 20.42 -38.68 4.25
C GLU A 492 20.46 -39.98 3.47
N LEU A 493 21.19 -40.99 3.99
CA LEU A 493 21.13 -42.34 3.44
C LEU A 493 19.77 -42.97 3.74
N LEU A 494 19.00 -43.24 2.68
CA LEU A 494 17.71 -43.92 2.74
C LEU A 494 17.88 -45.44 2.75
N GLY A 495 18.84 -45.96 1.98
CA GLY A 495 19.12 -47.39 1.91
C GLY A 495 19.99 -47.78 0.73
N VAL A 496 19.98 -49.07 0.43
CA VAL A 496 20.76 -49.70 -0.64
C VAL A 496 19.82 -50.38 -1.62
N GLY A 497 20.06 -50.19 -2.91
CA GLY A 497 19.28 -50.75 -4.00
C GLY A 497 19.40 -52.27 -4.09
N ASP A 498 18.31 -52.91 -4.52
CA ASP A 498 18.28 -54.32 -4.92
C ASP A 498 17.66 -54.42 -6.32
N GLY A 499 18.50 -54.73 -7.32
CA GLY A 499 18.06 -54.82 -8.72
C GLY A 499 17.12 -55.98 -9.02
N SER A 500 16.97 -56.94 -8.10
CA SER A 500 15.96 -57.99 -8.22
C SER A 500 14.55 -57.49 -7.88
N MET A 501 14.42 -56.39 -7.12
CA MET A 501 13.13 -55.86 -6.65
C MET A 501 12.60 -54.77 -7.60
N PRO A 502 11.48 -55.00 -8.31
CA PRO A 502 10.78 -53.91 -9.00
C PRO A 502 10.08 -52.99 -7.99
N ASN A 503 9.87 -51.71 -8.35
CA ASN A 503 9.16 -50.74 -7.52
C ASN A 503 9.70 -50.61 -6.09
N GLN A 504 11.02 -50.75 -5.93
CA GLN A 504 11.65 -50.64 -4.62
C GLN A 504 11.34 -49.27 -4.00
N THR A 505 10.99 -49.28 -2.71
CA THR A 505 10.46 -48.08 -2.04
C THR A 505 11.24 -47.80 -0.75
N PHE A 506 11.56 -46.53 -0.51
CA PHE A 506 12.26 -46.06 0.69
C PHE A 506 11.49 -44.93 1.37
N LYS A 507 11.56 -44.87 2.70
CA LYS A 507 10.89 -43.86 3.54
C LYS A 507 11.89 -42.76 3.94
N LEU A 508 11.49 -41.49 3.87
CA LEU A 508 12.26 -40.40 4.49
C LEU A 508 12.25 -40.53 6.02
N LYS A 509 13.37 -40.22 6.70
CA LYS A 509 13.41 -40.35 8.18
C LYS A 509 12.80 -39.16 8.90
N LYS A 510 12.75 -37.99 8.25
CA LYS A 510 12.09 -36.78 8.77
C LYS A 510 10.79 -36.51 8.02
N LYS A 511 9.83 -35.93 8.73
CA LYS A 511 8.50 -35.61 8.23
C LYS A 511 7.97 -34.31 8.85
N PRO A 512 7.02 -33.63 8.19
CA PRO A 512 6.58 -33.86 6.81
C PRO A 512 7.60 -33.33 5.78
N LEU A 513 7.63 -33.89 4.57
CA LEU A 513 8.38 -33.31 3.44
C LEU A 513 7.82 -31.94 3.07
N THR A 514 8.69 -30.96 2.86
CA THR A 514 8.30 -29.61 2.46
C THR A 514 8.06 -29.51 0.96
N TYR A 515 6.91 -28.96 0.59
CA TYR A 515 6.53 -28.60 -0.78
C TYR A 515 6.47 -27.07 -0.95
N LEU A 516 6.87 -26.57 -2.11
CA LEU A 516 6.77 -25.18 -2.51
C LEU A 516 5.67 -25.00 -3.55
N SER A 517 5.08 -23.80 -3.62
CA SER A 517 4.18 -23.46 -4.72
C SER A 517 4.97 -23.38 -6.03
N ALA A 518 4.47 -24.00 -7.08
CA ALA A 518 5.11 -24.01 -8.40
C ALA A 518 4.04 -23.92 -9.48
N ALA A 519 3.90 -22.76 -10.12
CA ALA A 519 2.85 -22.49 -11.11
C ALA A 519 2.96 -23.41 -12.34
N ASP A 520 4.19 -23.76 -12.73
CA ASP A 520 4.47 -24.60 -13.90
C ASP A 520 4.34 -26.11 -13.62
N ALA A 521 4.14 -26.51 -12.37
CA ALA A 521 3.97 -27.91 -12.01
C ALA A 521 2.52 -28.37 -12.27
N GLU A 522 2.33 -29.57 -12.82
CA GLU A 522 1.00 -30.17 -13.07
C GLU A 522 0.12 -30.19 -11.81
N SER A 523 0.74 -30.37 -10.64
CA SER A 523 0.09 -30.38 -9.31
C SER A 523 -0.03 -28.99 -8.67
N GLY A 524 0.52 -27.94 -9.28
CA GLY A 524 0.67 -26.60 -8.71
C GLY A 524 1.66 -26.50 -7.54
N VAL A 525 2.40 -27.58 -7.25
CA VAL A 525 3.37 -27.67 -6.17
C VAL A 525 4.57 -28.50 -6.58
N GLN A 526 5.74 -28.18 -6.03
CA GLN A 526 6.98 -28.90 -6.27
C GLN A 526 7.58 -29.35 -4.93
N SER A 527 8.03 -30.60 -4.86
CA SER A 527 8.73 -31.10 -3.67
C SER A 527 10.13 -30.48 -3.59
N THR A 528 10.64 -30.33 -2.38
CA THR A 528 12.05 -29.92 -2.18
C THR A 528 13.02 -31.09 -2.23
N LEU A 529 12.53 -32.29 -2.54
CA LEU A 529 13.31 -33.51 -2.50
C LEU A 529 14.27 -33.61 -3.67
N GLU A 530 15.51 -33.95 -3.36
CA GLU A 530 16.51 -34.35 -4.32
C GLU A 530 17.02 -35.75 -3.96
N ILE A 531 16.92 -36.68 -4.91
CA ILE A 531 17.41 -38.05 -4.77
C ILE A 531 18.66 -38.24 -5.61
N TYR A 532 19.68 -38.82 -4.99
CA TYR A 532 20.93 -39.21 -5.61
C TYR A 532 21.13 -40.71 -5.43
N VAL A 533 21.42 -41.41 -6.52
CA VAL A 533 21.78 -42.84 -6.51
C VAL A 533 23.22 -42.95 -6.99
N ASP A 534 24.11 -43.42 -6.12
CA ASP A 534 25.57 -43.43 -6.35
C ASP A 534 26.11 -42.07 -6.83
N GLY A 535 25.60 -40.98 -6.23
CA GLY A 535 26.01 -39.61 -6.54
C GLY A 535 25.35 -39.00 -7.78
N VAL A 536 24.56 -39.76 -8.53
CA VAL A 536 23.84 -39.25 -9.71
C VAL A 536 22.45 -38.78 -9.30
N LYS A 537 22.07 -37.54 -9.65
CA LYS A 537 20.73 -37.01 -9.39
C LYS A 537 19.68 -37.70 -10.25
N TRP A 538 18.62 -38.20 -9.62
CA TRP A 538 17.44 -38.76 -10.29
C TRP A 538 16.33 -37.70 -10.38
N ARG A 539 15.40 -37.88 -11.32
CA ARG A 539 14.32 -36.91 -11.58
C ARG A 539 13.00 -37.37 -10.96
N GLU A 540 12.38 -36.52 -10.15
CA GLU A 540 11.01 -36.75 -9.67
C GLU A 540 10.03 -36.66 -10.85
N VAL A 541 9.07 -37.57 -10.90
CA VAL A 541 7.96 -37.54 -11.86
C VAL A 541 6.63 -37.75 -11.13
N PRO A 542 5.50 -37.24 -11.64
CA PRO A 542 4.20 -37.46 -10.98
C PRO A 542 3.75 -38.93 -11.00
N ARG A 543 4.14 -39.67 -12.05
CA ARG A 543 3.74 -41.05 -12.33
C ARG A 543 4.71 -41.73 -13.30
N PHE A 544 4.79 -43.06 -13.24
CA PHE A 544 5.61 -43.87 -14.16
C PHE A 544 4.96 -44.16 -15.52
N TYR A 545 3.65 -43.92 -15.66
CA TYR A 545 2.96 -44.18 -16.92
C TYR A 545 3.55 -43.35 -18.07
N GLY A 546 3.83 -43.99 -19.21
CA GLY A 546 4.42 -43.35 -20.39
C GLY A 546 5.93 -43.09 -20.31
N ARG A 547 6.64 -43.62 -19.30
CA ARG A 547 8.09 -43.47 -19.15
C ARG A 547 8.85 -44.70 -19.65
N LYS A 548 10.06 -44.48 -20.14
CA LYS A 548 10.90 -45.55 -20.72
C LYS A 548 11.62 -46.37 -19.63
N PRO A 549 11.99 -47.63 -19.92
CA PRO A 549 12.73 -48.52 -19.00
C PRO A 549 14.05 -47.97 -18.44
N ASP A 550 14.73 -47.11 -19.20
CA ASP A 550 16.08 -46.60 -18.91
C ASP A 550 16.09 -45.24 -18.21
N GLU A 551 14.93 -44.63 -18.00
CA GLU A 551 14.82 -43.33 -17.34
C GLU A 551 15.17 -43.41 -15.84
N ARG A 552 16.10 -42.56 -15.38
CA ARG A 552 16.45 -42.38 -13.96
C ARG A 552 15.41 -41.51 -13.25
N ILE A 553 14.29 -42.11 -12.91
CA ILE A 553 13.12 -41.43 -12.35
C ILE A 553 12.62 -42.08 -11.07
N TYR A 554 11.99 -41.29 -10.22
CA TYR A 554 11.29 -41.75 -9.02
C TYR A 554 9.97 -41.00 -8.85
N ILE A 555 9.07 -41.56 -8.05
CA ILE A 555 7.84 -40.89 -7.62
C ILE A 555 7.84 -40.72 -6.11
N VAL A 556 7.15 -39.69 -5.63
CA VAL A 556 6.93 -39.45 -4.20
C VAL A 556 5.45 -39.62 -3.87
N ARG A 557 5.17 -40.33 -2.77
CA ARG A 557 3.83 -40.50 -2.22
C ARG A 557 3.85 -40.18 -0.73
N GLN A 558 2.87 -39.39 -0.28
CA GLN A 558 2.72 -39.06 1.14
C GLN A 558 1.52 -39.81 1.72
N ASP A 559 1.72 -40.45 2.88
CA ASP A 559 0.63 -41.10 3.61
C ASP A 559 -0.07 -40.14 4.59
N ASP A 560 -1.11 -40.65 5.25
CA ASP A 560 -1.93 -39.92 6.23
C ASP A 560 -1.15 -39.48 7.48
N GLN A 561 -0.05 -40.15 7.80
CA GLN A 561 0.87 -39.75 8.88
C GLN A 561 1.91 -38.72 8.42
N SER A 562 1.73 -38.18 7.22
CA SER A 562 2.62 -37.24 6.54
C SER A 562 4.02 -37.80 6.24
N ASP A 563 4.17 -39.12 6.29
CA ASP A 563 5.39 -39.79 5.89
C ASP A 563 5.50 -39.84 4.36
N SER A 564 6.70 -39.61 3.85
CA SER A 564 6.99 -39.58 2.42
C SER A 564 7.76 -40.82 2.00
N TRP A 565 7.22 -41.48 0.98
CA TRP A 565 7.72 -42.71 0.38
C TRP A 565 8.18 -42.44 -1.04
N ILE A 566 9.42 -42.84 -1.34
CA ILE A 566 10.06 -42.72 -2.64
C ILE A 566 10.03 -44.08 -3.30
N THR A 567 9.39 -44.20 -4.45
CA THR A 567 9.33 -45.43 -5.23
C THR A 567 10.12 -45.26 -6.52
N PHE A 568 10.92 -46.27 -6.87
CA PHE A 568 11.72 -46.34 -8.10
C PHE A 568 11.04 -47.20 -9.18
N GLY A 569 11.58 -47.20 -10.40
CA GLY A 569 10.98 -47.91 -11.53
C GLY A 569 10.99 -49.42 -11.39
N ASP A 570 10.20 -50.09 -12.24
CA ASP A 570 10.08 -51.55 -12.32
C ASP A 570 10.90 -52.15 -13.47
N GLY A 571 11.72 -51.36 -14.17
CA GLY A 571 12.52 -51.80 -15.32
C GLY A 571 11.75 -51.92 -16.62
N VAL A 572 10.45 -51.65 -16.62
CA VAL A 572 9.61 -51.45 -17.82
C VAL A 572 9.21 -49.98 -17.92
N ARG A 573 8.87 -49.38 -16.77
CA ARG A 573 8.48 -47.98 -16.60
C ARG A 573 9.41 -47.36 -15.56
N GLY A 574 10.51 -46.78 -16.07
CA GLY A 574 11.60 -46.27 -15.27
C GLY A 574 12.63 -47.34 -14.89
N MET A 575 13.86 -46.88 -14.69
CA MET A 575 15.02 -47.69 -14.34
C MET A 575 14.88 -48.27 -12.92
N ARG A 576 15.22 -49.57 -12.78
CA ARG A 576 15.40 -50.20 -11.47
C ARG A 576 16.70 -49.71 -10.83
N LEU A 577 16.75 -49.74 -9.50
CA LEU A 577 18.00 -49.55 -8.79
C LEU A 577 18.94 -50.72 -9.07
N ALA A 578 20.24 -50.46 -9.20
CA ALA A 578 21.22 -51.53 -9.25
C ALA A 578 21.43 -52.11 -7.83
N SER A 579 21.73 -53.41 -7.75
CA SER A 579 22.06 -54.04 -6.47
C SER A 579 23.32 -53.39 -5.88
N GLY A 580 23.25 -52.94 -4.63
CA GLY A 580 24.35 -52.24 -3.96
C GLY A 580 24.35 -50.72 -4.15
N ALA A 581 23.48 -50.16 -4.99
CA ALA A 581 23.44 -48.73 -5.25
C ALA A 581 22.99 -47.94 -4.01
N ARG A 582 23.73 -46.90 -3.62
CA ARG A 582 23.42 -46.10 -2.44
C ARG A 582 22.39 -45.04 -2.77
N VAL A 583 21.23 -45.08 -2.10
CA VAL A 583 20.15 -44.10 -2.28
C VAL A 583 20.24 -43.03 -1.19
N VAL A 584 20.47 -41.79 -1.60
CA VAL A 584 20.69 -40.63 -0.72
C VAL A 584 19.69 -39.53 -1.04
N ALA A 585 19.15 -38.89 -0.02
CA ALA A 585 18.19 -37.80 -0.14
C ALA A 585 18.72 -36.49 0.46
N SER A 586 18.38 -35.36 -0.19
CA SER A 586 18.45 -34.03 0.40
C SER A 586 17.10 -33.35 0.26
N TYR A 587 16.56 -32.78 1.33
CA TYR A 587 15.20 -32.21 1.35
C TYR A 587 15.02 -31.25 2.53
N PHE A 588 13.91 -30.50 2.52
CA PHE A 588 13.45 -29.78 3.72
C PHE A 588 12.33 -30.55 4.40
N PHE A 589 12.33 -30.58 5.73
CA PHE A 589 11.20 -31.08 6.50
C PHE A 589 10.59 -29.99 7.36
N GLY A 590 9.26 -30.01 7.44
CA GLY A 590 8.47 -28.99 8.13
C GLY A 590 7.46 -28.35 7.17
N ALA A 591 6.19 -28.48 7.53
CA ALA A 591 5.06 -27.87 6.85
C ALA A 591 3.92 -27.72 7.85
N GLY A 592 2.90 -26.94 7.53
CA GLY A 592 1.71 -26.83 8.37
C GLY A 592 1.00 -25.49 8.27
N LYS A 593 -0.18 -25.43 8.91
CA LYS A 593 -1.08 -24.27 8.91
C LYS A 593 -0.52 -23.08 9.68
N ALA A 594 0.27 -23.34 10.73
CA ALA A 594 0.87 -22.30 11.55
C ALA A 594 1.83 -21.43 10.73
N ALA A 595 1.54 -20.14 10.67
CA ALA A 595 2.35 -19.13 10.04
C ALA A 595 2.79 -18.13 11.12
N PRO A 596 4.10 -17.91 11.30
CA PRO A 596 4.55 -16.89 12.23
C PRO A 596 4.01 -15.52 11.80
N PRO A 597 3.63 -14.64 12.74
CA PRO A 597 3.31 -13.27 12.39
C PRO A 597 4.53 -12.58 11.79
N ALA A 598 4.31 -11.54 11.00
CA ALA A 598 5.39 -10.70 10.49
C ALA A 598 6.33 -10.29 11.64
N ARG A 599 7.63 -10.16 11.36
CA ARG A 599 8.69 -9.80 12.32
C ARG A 599 9.01 -10.82 13.41
N SER A 600 8.36 -11.98 13.46
CA SER A 600 8.69 -12.99 14.48
C SER A 600 9.94 -13.80 14.14
N VAL A 601 10.39 -13.82 12.88
CA VAL A 601 11.64 -14.46 12.44
C VAL A 601 12.80 -13.47 12.63
N THR A 602 13.49 -13.58 13.76
CA THR A 602 14.50 -12.59 14.19
C THR A 602 15.86 -13.20 14.47
N GLN A 603 15.95 -14.52 14.64
CA GLN A 603 17.19 -15.17 15.04
C GLN A 603 17.78 -15.99 13.90
N MET A 604 19.07 -15.78 13.61
CA MET A 604 19.85 -16.69 12.79
C MET A 604 20.29 -17.89 13.64
N VAL A 605 20.07 -19.12 13.18
CA VAL A 605 20.36 -20.34 13.96
C VAL A 605 21.86 -20.60 14.03
N THR A 606 22.56 -20.46 12.90
CA THR A 606 24.01 -20.55 12.83
C THR A 606 24.55 -19.23 12.28
N PRO A 607 25.23 -18.41 13.10
CA PRO A 607 25.83 -17.18 12.62
C PRO A 607 26.88 -17.50 11.55
N VAL A 608 26.77 -16.86 10.39
CA VAL A 608 27.82 -16.89 9.38
C VAL A 608 28.86 -15.85 9.77
N LYS A 609 30.11 -16.28 9.89
CA LYS A 609 31.25 -15.42 10.28
C LYS A 609 31.91 -14.81 9.07
#